data_AF-A0AAF3FAG2-F1
#
_entry.id   AF-A0AAF3FAG2-F1
#
_cell.length_a   1.000
_cell.length_b   1.000
_cell.length_c   1.000
_cell.angle_alpha   90.00
_cell.angle_beta   90.00
_cell.angle_gamma   90.00
#
_symmetry.space_group_name_H-M   'P 1'
#
loop_
_entity.id
_entity.type
_entity.pdbx_description
1 polymer ?
#
loop_
_entity_poly.entity_id
_entity_poly.type
_entity_poly.pdbx_seq_one_letter_code
_entity_poly.pdbx_strand_id
1 'polypeptide(L)'
;MNSQDYIDVLEANLLSYLQSLPQHQLTLQQDNASIQVMASVKTTLKDAMAREWNAIPRSTIKKLVASMLSQIFDVISRQGQTTKH
;
A
#
# COMPACT_ATOMS: atom_id res chain seq x y z
N MET A 1 -10.77 12.19 2.39
CA MET A 1 -9.61 12.23 3.29
C MET A 1 -9.02 13.62 3.14
N ASN A 2 -8.70 14.33 4.21
CA ASN A 2 -7.80 15.48 4.15
C ASN A 2 -6.41 15.04 4.64
N SER A 3 -5.44 15.96 4.70
CA SER A 3 -4.09 15.64 5.17
C SER A 3 -4.05 15.19 6.64
N GLN A 4 -4.95 15.68 7.49
CA GLN A 4 -5.02 15.31 8.90
C GLN A 4 -5.58 13.89 9.07
N ASP A 5 -6.69 13.56 8.39
CA ASP A 5 -7.25 12.21 8.36
C ASP A 5 -6.20 11.18 7.92
N TYR A 6 -5.31 11.58 7.01
CA TYR A 6 -4.24 10.72 6.53
C TYR A 6 -3.15 10.49 7.58
N ILE A 7 -2.69 11.56 8.25
CA ILE A 7 -1.73 11.47 9.36
C ILE A 7 -2.30 10.57 10.46
N ASP A 8 -3.56 10.77 10.85
CA ASP A 8 -4.20 9.98 11.90
C ASP A 8 -4.26 8.48 11.54
N VAL A 9 -4.52 8.14 10.28
CA VAL A 9 -4.51 6.75 9.79
C VAL A 9 -3.11 6.16 9.81
N LEU A 10 -2.09 6.93 9.41
CA LEU A 10 -0.69 6.49 9.47
C LEU A 10 -0.27 6.25 10.93
N GLU A 11 -0.57 7.18 11.83
CA GLU A 11 -0.21 7.03 13.24
C GLU A 11 -0.87 5.82 13.88
N ALA A 12 -2.17 5.62 13.67
CA ALA A 12 -2.90 4.51 14.28
C ALA A 12 -2.45 3.13 13.76
N ASN A 13 -2.19 3.00 12.45
CA ASN A 13 -2.01 1.69 11.80
C ASN A 13 -0.56 1.38 11.45
N LEU A 14 0.20 2.37 10.97
CA LEU A 14 1.58 2.17 10.52
C LEU A 14 2.55 2.15 11.70
N LEU A 15 2.43 3.08 12.66
CA LEU A 15 3.35 3.13 13.81
C LEU A 15 3.30 1.84 14.63
N SER A 16 2.10 1.36 14.96
CA SER A 16 1.89 0.10 15.69
C SER A 16 2.54 -1.10 14.98
N TYR A 17 2.48 -1.11 13.64
CA TYR A 17 3.11 -2.16 12.84
C TYR A 17 4.64 -2.05 12.81
N LEU A 18 5.18 -0.84 12.63
CA LEU A 18 6.62 -0.59 12.60
C LEU A 18 7.29 -0.90 13.94
N GLN A 19 6.63 -0.61 15.07
CA GLN A 19 7.12 -0.93 16.41
C GLN A 19 7.26 -2.44 16.66
N SER A 20 6.48 -3.27 15.95
CA SER A 20 6.51 -4.73 16.08
C SER A 20 7.62 -5.40 15.26
N LEU A 21 8.31 -4.65 14.39
CA LEU A 21 9.37 -5.17 13.55
C LEU A 21 10.74 -4.97 14.22
N PRO A 22 11.67 -5.94 14.11
CA PRO A 22 13.04 -5.75 14.57
C PRO A 22 13.67 -4.55 13.85
N GLN A 23 14.52 -3.79 14.56
CA GLN A 23 15.21 -2.59 14.05
C GLN A 23 16.01 -2.90 12.78
N HIS A 24 15.35 -2.76 11.64
CA HIS A 24 15.94 -2.80 10.31
C HIS A 24 15.69 -1.45 9.65
N GLN A 25 16.52 -1.11 8.66
CA GLN A 25 16.39 0.11 7.89
C GLN A 25 15.15 -0.02 6.99
N LEU A 26 14.05 0.63 7.36
CA LEU A 26 12.76 0.54 6.66
C LEU A 26 12.60 1.74 5.72
N THR A 27 12.15 1.47 4.49
CA THR A 27 11.81 2.50 3.49
C THR A 27 10.31 2.50 3.24
N LEU A 28 9.68 3.68 3.34
CA LEU A 28 8.26 3.86 3.01
C LEU A 28 8.13 4.25 1.54
N GLN A 29 7.32 3.52 0.78
CA GLN A 29 6.98 3.84 -0.61
C GLN A 29 5.49 4.18 -0.73
N GLN A 30 5.19 5.33 -1.32
CA GLN A 30 3.83 5.84 -1.58
C GLN A 30 3.78 6.50 -2.96
N ASP A 31 2.59 6.74 -3.50
CA ASP A 31 2.39 7.46 -4.75
C ASP A 31 2.22 8.97 -4.51
N ASN A 32 2.21 9.78 -5.58
CA ASN A 32 2.02 11.24 -5.52
C ASN A 32 0.53 11.65 -5.51
N ALA A 33 -0.36 10.84 -4.92
CA ALA A 33 -1.80 11.06 -5.02
C ALA A 33 -2.22 12.45 -4.46
N SER A 34 -2.94 13.23 -5.27
CA SER A 34 -3.59 14.46 -4.81
C SER A 34 -4.85 14.12 -4.03
N ILE A 35 -4.94 14.62 -2.81
CA ILE A 35 -6.01 14.29 -1.87
C ILE A 35 -7.33 14.96 -2.32
N GLN A 36 -8.22 14.24 -3.01
CA GLN A 36 -9.61 14.66 -3.28
C GLN A 36 -10.63 13.68 -2.68
N VAL A 37 -11.77 14.23 -2.24
CA VAL A 37 -12.75 13.56 -1.38
C VAL A 37 -14.03 13.23 -2.15
N MET A 38 -14.55 12.03 -1.95
CA MET A 38 -16.00 11.78 -2.02
C MET A 38 -16.38 10.83 -0.89
N ALA A 39 -17.34 11.24 -0.06
CA ALA A 39 -17.74 10.52 1.15
C ALA A 39 -19.20 10.08 1.05
N SER A 40 -19.41 8.81 0.73
CA SER A 40 -20.69 8.10 0.88
C SER A 40 -20.43 6.62 0.58
N VAL A 41 -21.09 5.69 1.28
CA VAL A 41 -20.91 4.22 1.27
C VAL A 41 -19.79 3.71 2.20
N LYS A 42 -20.02 3.75 3.53
CA LYS A 42 -18.90 3.70 4.51
C LYS A 42 -18.91 2.57 5.55
N THR A 43 -19.86 1.64 5.63
CA THR A 43 -19.84 0.60 6.71
C THR A 43 -19.86 -0.82 6.18
N THR A 44 -20.93 -1.26 5.51
CA THR A 44 -21.01 -2.65 5.02
C THR A 44 -19.93 -3.00 4.00
N LEU A 45 -19.57 -2.05 3.13
CA LEU A 45 -18.47 -2.21 2.19
C LEU A 45 -17.11 -2.32 2.90
N LYS A 46 -16.92 -1.56 3.99
CA LYS A 46 -15.66 -1.60 4.75
C LYS A 46 -15.44 -2.94 5.42
N ASP A 47 -16.48 -3.52 6.02
CA ASP A 47 -16.36 -4.81 6.71
C ASP A 47 -16.08 -5.93 5.71
N ALA A 48 -16.73 -5.91 4.55
CA ALA A 48 -16.43 -6.84 3.46
C ALA A 48 -14.98 -6.68 2.98
N MET A 49 -14.51 -5.45 2.75
CA MET A 49 -13.13 -5.18 2.35
C MET A 49 -12.11 -5.65 3.40
N ALA A 50 -12.37 -5.42 4.68
CA ALA A 50 -11.51 -5.86 5.77
C ALA A 50 -11.40 -7.39 5.84
N ARG A 51 -12.52 -8.10 5.63
CA ARG A 51 -12.54 -9.56 5.59
C ARG A 51 -11.68 -10.11 4.44
N GLU A 52 -11.89 -9.60 3.23
CA GLU A 52 -11.13 -10.05 2.06
C GLU A 52 -9.64 -9.69 2.20
N TRP A 53 -9.32 -8.51 2.75
CA TRP A 53 -7.93 -8.12 3.04
C TRP A 53 -7.23 -9.10 3.98
N ASN A 54 -7.90 -9.50 5.07
CA ASN A 54 -7.35 -10.46 6.03
C ASN A 54 -7.23 -11.88 5.47
N ALA A 55 -7.99 -12.21 4.42
CA ALA A 55 -7.91 -13.51 3.74
C ALA A 55 -6.70 -13.62 2.79
N ILE A 56 -6.04 -12.50 2.44
CA ILE A 56 -4.88 -12.52 1.55
C ILE A 56 -3.67 -13.15 2.26
N PRO A 57 -3.08 -14.23 1.72
CA PRO A 57 -1.90 -14.83 2.32
C PRO A 57 -0.70 -13.88 2.31
N ARG A 58 0.06 -13.85 3.41
CA ARG A 58 1.32 -13.08 3.48
C ARG A 58 2.33 -13.48 2.39
N SER A 59 2.28 -14.72 1.91
CA SER A 59 3.11 -15.19 0.79
C SER A 59 2.77 -14.50 -0.53
N THR A 60 1.51 -14.14 -0.76
CA THR A 60 1.07 -13.34 -1.91
C THR A 60 1.67 -11.94 -1.85
N ILE A 61 1.64 -11.29 -0.68
CA ILE A 61 2.26 -9.97 -0.48
C ILE A 61 3.77 -10.04 -0.73
N LYS A 62 4.47 -11.05 -0.18
CA LYS A 62 5.92 -11.24 -0.41
C LYS A 62 6.27 -11.45 -1.88
N LYS A 63 5.48 -12.25 -2.61
CA LYS A 63 5.66 -12.44 -4.06
C LYS A 63 5.46 -11.14 -4.83
N LEU A 64 4.47 -10.34 -4.44
CA LEU A 64 4.22 -9.04 -5.05
C LEU A 64 5.40 -8.09 -4.84
N VAL A 65 5.91 -7.97 -3.61
CA VAL A 65 7.11 -7.15 -3.31
C VAL A 65 8.33 -7.63 -4.09
N ALA A 66 8.56 -8.94 -4.16
CA ALA A 66 9.67 -9.50 -4.93
C ALA A 66 9.56 -9.19 -6.43
N SER A 67 8.34 -9.10 -6.97
CA SER A 67 8.11 -8.76 -8.38
C SER A 67 8.44 -7.31 -8.74
N MET A 68 8.55 -6.40 -7.76
CA MET A 68 8.89 -4.99 -8.03
C MET A 68 10.26 -4.85 -8.72
N LEU A 69 11.22 -5.72 -8.40
CA LEU A 69 12.52 -5.73 -9.08
C LEU A 69 12.40 -6.08 -10.56
N SER A 70 11.64 -7.11 -10.92
CA SER A 70 11.39 -7.46 -12.32
C SER A 70 10.64 -6.35 -13.06
N GLN A 71 9.69 -5.68 -12.39
CA GLN A 71 8.96 -4.56 -12.99
C GLN A 71 9.90 -3.38 -13.29
N ILE A 72 10.85 -3.07 -12.42
CA ILE A 72 11.86 -2.02 -12.67
C ILE A 72 12.72 -2.37 -13.88
N PHE A 73 13.17 -3.63 -14.01
CA PHE A 73 13.94 -4.06 -15.18
C PHE A 73 13.13 -3.96 -16.49
N ASP A 74 11.83 -4.28 -16.44
CA ASP A 74 10.94 -4.12 -17.60
C ASP A 74 10.78 -2.65 -18.00
N VAL A 75 10.63 -1.75 -17.05
CA VAL A 75 10.57 -0.29 -17.30
C VAL A 75 11.86 0.20 -17.94
N ILE A 76 13.02 -0.20 -17.41
CA ILE A 76 14.33 0.17 -17.96
C ILE A 76 14.48 -0.35 -19.40
N SER A 77 14.15 -1.61 -19.63
CA SER A 77 14.26 -2.25 -20.95
C SER A 77 13.34 -1.60 -21.98
N ARG A 78 12.22 -1.01 -21.53
CA ARG A 78 11.26 -0.28 -22.35
C ARG A 78 11.50 1.22 -22.40
N GLN A 79 12.65 1.71 -21.90
CA GLN A 79 13.01 3.13 -21.89
C GLN A 79 11.94 4.02 -21.23
N GLY A 80 11.32 3.54 -20.14
CA GLY A 80 10.31 4.28 -19.40
C GLY A 80 8.89 4.21 -19.97
N GLN A 81 8.65 3.41 -21.01
CA GLN A 81 7.30 3.17 -21.52
C GLN A 81 6.48 2.25 -20.60
N THR A 82 5.15 2.30 -20.75
CA THR A 82 4.20 1.49 -19.97
C THR A 82 4.51 0.00 -20.06
N THR A 83 4.53 -0.66 -18.90
CA THR A 83 4.63 -2.12 -18.81
C THR A 83 3.24 -2.74 -18.73
N LYS A 84 3.14 -4.08 -18.82
CA LYS A 84 1.84 -4.76 -18.75
C LYS A 84 1.20 -4.74 -17.35
N HIS A 85 1.92 -4.26 -16.35
CA HIS A 85 1.50 -4.22 -14.95
C HIS A 85 0.76 -2.93 -14.63
#